data_AF-A0A372IV45-F1
#
_entry.id   AF-A0A372IV45-F1
#
_cell.length_a   1.000
_cell.length_b   1.000
_cell.length_c   1.000
_cell.angle_alpha   90.00
_cell.angle_beta   90.00
_cell.angle_gamma   90.00
#
_symmetry.space_group_name_H-M   'P 1'
#
loop_
_entity.id
_entity.type
_entity.pdbx_description
1 polymer ?
#
loop_
_entity_poly.entity_id
_entity_poly.type
_entity_poly.pdbx_seq_one_letter_code
_entity_poly.pdbx_strand_id
1 'polypeptide(L)'
;MTGTDVSERNNGDRTMAGKRSSTLFAVCRVTVFCIAASFVFLASSWSANGQTHSTAYTAKGQKIFKANCTMCHDDDGTASGPTGKALGAANLTSPAIRKESNEALAHFISAGKGKMPSFQTTLTQQQIADAVQYIRSLGNTGAAHR
;
A
#
# COMPACT_ATOMS: atom_id res chain seq x y z
N MET A 1 -26.36 30.77 -77.87
CA MET A 1 -25.74 30.13 -76.68
C MET A 1 -26.81 30.15 -75.61
N THR A 2 -27.62 29.08 -75.63
CA THR A 2 -28.88 28.88 -74.90
C THR A 2 -28.62 28.94 -73.39
N GLY A 3 -29.27 29.83 -72.63
CA GLY A 3 -30.66 29.67 -72.14
C GLY A 3 -30.64 28.64 -71.00
N THR A 4 -31.12 28.85 -69.79
CA THR A 4 -32.06 29.82 -69.21
C THR A 4 -31.95 29.68 -67.68
N ASP A 5 -32.36 30.74 -67.00
CA ASP A 5 -32.75 30.84 -65.59
C ASP A 5 -33.49 29.61 -65.04
N VAL A 6 -33.51 29.45 -63.71
CA VAL A 6 -34.69 29.05 -62.89
C VAL A 6 -34.24 28.88 -61.43
N SER A 7 -34.47 29.96 -60.68
CA SER A 7 -35.16 29.97 -59.38
C SER A 7 -35.97 28.70 -59.05
N GLU A 8 -35.79 28.05 -57.89
CA GLU A 8 -36.95 27.58 -57.09
C GLU A 8 -36.56 26.98 -55.73
N ARG A 9 -37.02 27.64 -54.68
CA ARG A 9 -37.70 27.15 -53.46
C ARG A 9 -37.46 25.71 -52.98
N ASN A 10 -36.98 25.64 -51.73
CA ASN A 10 -37.66 25.14 -50.53
C ASN A 10 -38.46 23.81 -50.62
N ASN A 11 -37.98 22.83 -49.85
CA ASN A 11 -38.71 21.96 -48.91
C ASN A 11 -39.81 21.02 -49.41
N GLY A 12 -39.75 19.80 -48.87
CA GLY A 12 -40.94 19.16 -48.34
C GLY A 12 -41.51 18.04 -49.18
N ASP A 13 -41.39 16.85 -48.58
CA ASP A 13 -42.45 15.83 -48.53
C ASP A 13 -42.62 14.96 -49.79
N ARG A 14 -42.28 13.67 -49.63
CA ARG A 14 -43.29 12.62 -49.58
C ARG A 14 -42.69 11.32 -49.08
N THR A 15 -43.14 10.96 -47.90
CA THR A 15 -43.17 9.62 -47.34
C THR A 15 -43.41 8.53 -48.40
N MET A 16 -42.68 7.42 -48.31
CA MET A 16 -43.26 6.08 -48.43
C MET A 16 -42.36 5.04 -47.76
N ALA A 17 -43.00 4.28 -46.88
CA ALA A 17 -42.46 3.18 -46.12
C ALA A 17 -41.84 2.10 -47.04
N GLY A 18 -40.58 1.74 -46.73
CA GLY A 18 -39.85 0.63 -47.35
C GLY A 18 -39.10 -0.13 -46.27
N LYS A 19 -39.79 -1.05 -45.63
CA LYS A 19 -39.31 -1.99 -44.61
C LYS A 19 -38.04 -2.72 -45.08
N ARG A 20 -36.92 -2.55 -44.35
CA ARG A 20 -35.70 -3.40 -44.19
C ARG A 20 -34.55 -2.46 -43.78
N SER A 21 -33.71 -2.70 -42.78
CA SER A 21 -33.44 -3.84 -41.93
C SER A 21 -32.66 -3.29 -40.73
N SER A 22 -33.21 -3.42 -39.52
CA SER A 22 -32.69 -2.93 -38.23
C SER A 22 -31.34 -3.53 -37.78
N THR A 23 -30.60 -4.17 -38.67
CA THR A 23 -29.34 -4.84 -38.34
C THR A 23 -28.11 -3.96 -38.50
N LEU A 24 -28.17 -2.84 -39.23
CA LEU A 24 -26.99 -1.99 -39.45
C LEU A 24 -26.63 -1.09 -38.25
N PHE A 25 -27.61 -0.64 -37.47
CA PHE A 25 -27.35 0.24 -36.31
C PHE A 25 -26.90 -0.50 -35.05
N ALA A 26 -27.13 -1.81 -34.96
CA ALA A 26 -26.71 -2.63 -33.83
C ALA A 26 -25.20 -2.95 -33.88
N VAL A 27 -24.64 -3.16 -35.07
CA VAL A 27 -23.21 -3.49 -35.24
C VAL A 27 -22.31 -2.31 -34.87
N CYS A 28 -22.76 -1.07 -35.12
CA CYS A 28 -22.00 0.15 -34.81
C CYS A 28 -22.00 0.52 -33.31
N ARG A 29 -23.03 0.12 -32.54
CA ARG A 29 -23.04 0.33 -31.08
C ARG A 29 -22.17 -0.69 -30.32
N VAL A 30 -22.00 -1.89 -30.87
CA VAL A 30 -21.17 -2.94 -30.25
C VAL A 30 -19.68 -2.66 -30.45
N THR A 31 -19.27 -2.18 -31.62
CA THR A 31 -17.86 -1.90 -31.92
C THR A 31 -17.30 -0.66 -31.20
N VAL A 32 -18.11 0.39 -31.02
CA VAL A 32 -17.71 1.59 -30.25
C VAL A 32 -17.55 1.27 -28.75
N PHE A 33 -18.33 0.33 -28.22
CA PHE A 33 -18.21 -0.12 -26.83
C PHE A 33 -16.94 -0.96 -26.58
N CYS A 34 -16.50 -1.75 -27.57
CA CYS A 34 -15.27 -2.55 -27.47
C CYS A 34 -13.99 -1.71 -27.50
N ILE A 35 -13.95 -0.62 -28.26
CA ILE A 35 -12.75 0.24 -28.37
C ILE A 35 -12.56 1.07 -27.08
N ALA A 36 -13.63 1.53 -26.44
CA ALA A 36 -13.56 2.23 -25.15
C ALA A 36 -13.11 1.32 -24.00
N ALA A 37 -13.52 0.04 -24.00
CA ALA A 37 -13.08 -0.94 -23.00
C ALA A 37 -11.59 -1.29 -23.13
N SER A 38 -11.01 -1.15 -24.32
CA SER A 38 -9.61 -1.51 -24.57
C SER A 38 -8.62 -0.45 -24.09
N PHE A 39 -9.02 0.82 -23.97
CA PHE A 39 -8.17 1.89 -23.41
C PHE A 39 -8.07 1.86 -21.89
N VAL A 40 -9.04 1.26 -21.19
CA VAL A 40 -9.04 1.18 -19.72
C VAL A 40 -8.15 0.03 -19.22
N PHE A 41 -7.94 -1.02 -20.03
CA PHE A 41 -7.14 -2.19 -19.63
C PHE A 41 -5.62 -1.98 -19.66
N LEU A 42 -5.09 -0.98 -20.36
CA LEU A 42 -3.65 -0.71 -20.38
C LEU A 42 -3.16 0.21 -19.24
N ALA A 43 -4.07 0.83 -18.47
CA ALA A 43 -3.70 1.73 -17.38
C ALA A 43 -3.64 1.05 -16.00
N SER A 44 -4.00 -0.24 -15.89
CA SER A 44 -4.03 -0.96 -14.62
C SER A 44 -2.68 -1.56 -14.19
N SER A 45 -1.62 -1.39 -14.99
CA SER A 45 -0.28 -1.95 -14.70
C SER A 45 0.61 -1.03 -13.86
N TRP A 46 0.04 -0.06 -13.15
CA TRP A 46 0.81 0.82 -12.27
C TRP A 46 0.76 0.32 -10.82
N SER A 47 1.89 -0.31 -10.45
CA SER A 47 2.44 -0.34 -9.09
C SER A 47 1.85 -1.33 -8.09
N ALA A 48 2.21 -2.61 -8.23
CA ALA A 48 2.16 -3.60 -7.12
C ALA A 48 3.56 -3.96 -6.54
N ASN A 49 4.64 -3.33 -6.99
CA ASN A 49 6.02 -3.68 -6.57
C ASN A 49 6.52 -2.92 -5.32
N GLY A 50 5.67 -2.16 -4.62
CA GLY A 50 6.10 -1.34 -3.48
C GLY A 50 6.11 -2.02 -2.10
N GLN A 51 5.53 -3.21 -1.93
CA GLN A 51 5.18 -3.72 -0.58
C GLN A 51 5.69 -5.13 -0.21
N THR A 52 6.33 -5.86 -1.12
CA THR A 52 6.82 -7.22 -0.81
C THR A 52 8.04 -7.22 0.13
N HIS A 53 8.86 -6.17 0.08
CA HIS A 53 10.05 -6.07 0.93
C HIS A 53 9.73 -5.62 2.35
N SER A 54 8.95 -4.54 2.52
CA SER A 54 8.60 -4.01 3.85
C SER A 54 7.87 -5.03 4.73
N THR A 55 6.96 -5.80 4.14
CA THR A 55 6.20 -6.85 4.84
C THR A 55 7.07 -8.05 5.23
N ALA A 56 8.01 -8.45 4.37
CA ALA A 56 8.95 -9.54 4.65
C ALA A 56 9.92 -9.20 5.79
N TYR A 57 10.48 -7.98 5.81
CA TYR A 57 11.33 -7.51 6.91
C TYR A 57 10.54 -7.43 8.22
N THR A 58 9.30 -6.94 8.17
CA THR A 58 8.41 -6.89 9.34
C THR A 58 8.10 -8.28 9.88
N ALA A 59 7.85 -9.28 9.03
CA ALA A 59 7.58 -10.65 9.47
C ALA A 59 8.79 -11.35 10.10
N LYS A 60 10.00 -11.14 9.56
CA LYS A 60 11.24 -11.66 10.17
C LYS A 60 11.54 -10.95 11.49
N GLY A 61 11.45 -9.63 11.51
CA GLY A 61 11.62 -8.80 12.70
C GLY A 61 10.63 -9.16 13.80
N GLN A 62 9.37 -9.45 13.46
CA GLN A 62 8.36 -9.91 14.42
C GLN A 62 8.76 -11.21 15.10
N LYS A 63 9.28 -12.19 14.35
CA LYS A 63 9.74 -13.47 14.93
C LYS A 63 10.90 -13.26 15.89
N ILE A 64 11.85 -12.40 15.51
CA ILE A 64 13.01 -12.06 16.35
C ILE A 64 12.55 -11.36 17.62
N PHE A 65 11.64 -10.39 17.50
CA PHE A 65 11.08 -9.66 18.62
C PHE A 65 10.36 -10.60 19.60
N LYS A 66 9.50 -11.49 19.08
CA LYS A 66 8.79 -12.50 19.88
C LYS A 66 9.72 -13.46 20.61
N ALA A 67 10.86 -13.80 20.02
CA ALA A 67 11.80 -14.73 20.64
C ALA A 67 12.71 -14.08 21.69
N ASN A 68 13.02 -12.78 21.56
CA ASN A 68 14.10 -12.16 22.34
C ASN A 68 13.69 -10.92 23.16
N CYS A 69 12.58 -10.26 22.83
CA CYS A 69 12.27 -8.92 23.34
C CYS A 69 11.01 -8.87 24.22
N THR A 70 10.04 -9.73 23.96
CA THR A 70 8.70 -9.70 24.58
C THR A 70 8.70 -9.97 26.07
N MET A 71 9.70 -10.69 26.59
CA MET A 71 9.84 -10.94 28.03
C MET A 71 9.90 -9.64 28.84
N CYS A 72 10.48 -8.57 28.28
CA CYS A 72 10.66 -7.29 28.96
C CYS A 72 9.85 -6.17 28.32
N HIS A 73 9.61 -6.22 27.01
CA HIS A 73 8.91 -5.15 26.27
C HIS A 73 7.45 -5.47 25.97
N ASP A 74 6.94 -6.63 26.37
CA ASP A 74 5.63 -7.18 25.99
C ASP A 74 5.45 -7.36 24.47
N ASP A 75 4.39 -8.06 24.07
CA ASP A 75 4.09 -8.31 22.65
C ASP A 75 3.74 -7.03 21.88
N ASP A 76 3.18 -6.04 22.57
CA ASP A 76 2.78 -4.74 22.02
C ASP A 76 3.91 -3.69 22.08
N GLY A 77 5.05 -4.01 22.68
CA GLY A 77 6.17 -3.09 22.85
C GLY A 77 5.96 -2.04 23.94
N THR A 78 4.91 -2.13 24.76
CA THR A 78 4.60 -1.09 25.75
C THR A 78 5.41 -1.22 27.04
N ALA A 79 5.98 -2.39 27.32
CA ALA A 79 6.64 -2.70 28.60
C ALA A 79 5.74 -2.48 29.84
N SER A 80 4.43 -2.67 29.68
CA SER A 80 3.41 -2.52 30.72
C SER A 80 3.33 -3.71 31.69
N GLY A 81 3.91 -4.85 31.32
CA GLY A 81 3.96 -6.07 32.12
C GLY A 81 4.77 -5.92 33.42
N PRO A 82 4.62 -6.85 34.37
CA PRO A 82 5.30 -6.79 35.67
C PRO A 82 6.83 -6.79 35.53
N THR A 83 7.37 -7.59 34.60
CA THR A 83 8.81 -7.65 34.32
C THR A 83 9.33 -6.34 33.71
N GLY A 84 8.64 -5.82 32.69
CA GLY A 84 9.00 -4.55 32.04
C GLY A 84 9.02 -3.39 33.03
N LYS A 85 7.99 -3.30 33.89
CA LYS A 85 7.92 -2.29 34.96
C LYS A 85 9.01 -2.47 36.02
N ALA A 86 9.27 -3.69 36.47
CA ALA A 86 10.29 -3.96 37.48
C ALA A 86 11.71 -3.61 37.00
N LEU A 87 11.99 -3.82 35.71
CA LEU A 87 13.29 -3.51 35.10
C LEU A 87 13.40 -2.09 34.54
N GLY A 88 12.31 -1.32 34.53
CA GLY A 88 12.26 0.01 33.93
C GLY A 88 12.45 -0.02 32.42
N ALA A 89 11.94 -1.05 31.74
CA ALA A 89 12.01 -1.18 30.29
C ALA A 89 11.25 -0.04 29.60
N ALA A 90 11.81 0.46 28.49
CA ALA A 90 11.22 1.56 27.75
C ALA A 90 9.98 1.10 26.95
N ASN A 91 8.97 1.97 26.91
CA ASN A 91 7.84 1.82 25.99
C ASN A 91 8.29 2.16 24.55
N LEU A 92 8.35 1.15 23.70
CA LEU A 92 8.81 1.23 22.31
C LEU A 92 7.83 2.00 21.40
N THR A 93 6.57 2.14 21.82
CA THR A 93 5.55 2.95 21.14
C THR A 93 5.62 4.43 21.52
N SER A 94 6.42 4.80 22.53
CA SER A 94 6.50 6.17 23.02
C SER A 94 7.12 7.14 22.02
N PRO A 95 6.73 8.43 22.03
CA PRO A 95 7.32 9.45 21.15
C PRO A 95 8.85 9.60 21.30
N ALA A 96 9.39 9.30 22.49
CA ALA A 96 10.83 9.34 22.74
C ALA A 96 11.56 8.31 21.86
N ILE A 97 11.12 7.05 21.88
CA ILE A 97 11.70 5.98 21.05
C ILE A 97 11.45 6.24 19.55
N ARG A 98 10.30 6.80 19.20
CA ARG A 98 9.98 7.13 17.79
C ARG A 98 10.89 8.19 17.19
N LYS A 99 11.42 9.10 18.00
CA LYS A 99 12.33 10.17 17.56
C LYS A 99 13.77 9.69 17.38
N GLU A 100 14.15 8.58 18.00
CA GLU A 100 15.47 7.97 17.80
C GLU A 100 15.67 7.57 16.34
N SER A 101 16.92 7.50 15.89
CA SER A 101 17.26 6.99 14.55
C SER A 101 17.28 5.46 14.51
N ASN A 102 17.24 4.86 13.32
CA ASN A 102 17.31 3.40 13.19
C ASN A 102 18.66 2.85 13.67
N GLU A 103 19.72 3.62 13.46
CA GLU A 103 21.08 3.32 13.87
C GLU A 103 21.21 3.36 15.39
N ALA A 104 20.59 4.35 16.03
CA ALA A 104 20.52 4.43 17.50
C ALA A 104 19.78 3.22 18.09
N LEU A 105 18.63 2.84 17.51
CA LEU A 105 17.89 1.65 17.95
C LEU A 105 18.70 0.36 17.72
N ALA A 106 19.35 0.22 16.57
CA ALA A 106 20.23 -0.92 16.29
C ALA A 106 21.39 -0.99 17.29
N HIS A 107 21.98 0.15 17.65
CA HIS A 107 23.04 0.23 18.65
C HIS A 107 22.55 -0.15 20.04
N PHE A 108 21.35 0.26 20.46
CA PHE A 108 20.79 -0.14 21.75
C PHE A 108 20.53 -1.66 21.81
N ILE A 109 20.13 -2.28 20.70
CA ILE A 109 19.95 -3.73 20.62
C ILE A 109 21.31 -4.44 20.62
N SER A 110 22.28 -3.96 19.84
CA SER A 110 23.59 -4.61 19.73
C SER A 110 24.41 -4.49 21.01
N ALA A 111 24.55 -3.29 21.57
CA ALA A 111 25.36 -3.02 22.74
C ALA A 111 24.61 -3.22 24.08
N GLY A 112 23.27 -3.25 24.04
CA GLY A 112 22.45 -3.18 25.23
C GLY A 112 22.29 -1.73 25.75
N LYS A 113 21.33 -1.53 26.66
CA LYS A 113 21.09 -0.22 27.30
C LYS A 113 20.52 -0.40 28.71
N GLY A 114 21.23 0.13 29.71
CA GLY A 114 20.81 0.02 31.11
C GLY A 114 20.77 -1.43 31.59
N LYS A 115 19.56 -1.97 31.80
CA LYS A 115 19.33 -3.37 32.20
C LYS A 115 19.10 -4.31 31.01
N MET A 116 19.00 -3.77 29.80
CA MET A 116 18.88 -4.58 28.58
C MET A 116 20.25 -5.17 28.21
N PRO A 117 20.39 -6.50 28.06
CA PRO A 117 21.63 -7.14 27.69
C PRO A 117 22.03 -6.82 26.24
N SER A 118 23.31 -7.04 25.92
CA SER A 118 23.83 -6.96 24.56
C SER A 118 23.39 -8.19 23.74
N PHE A 119 22.93 -7.95 22.50
CA PHE A 119 22.58 -9.03 21.56
C PHE A 119 23.60 -9.25 20.45
N GLN A 120 24.77 -8.57 20.48
CA GLN A 120 25.77 -8.65 19.40
C GLN A 120 26.30 -10.06 19.11
N THR A 121 26.28 -10.96 20.11
CA THR A 121 26.72 -12.35 19.98
C THR A 121 25.59 -13.32 19.64
N THR A 122 24.34 -12.87 19.77
CA THR A 122 23.14 -13.71 19.60
C THR A 122 22.44 -13.42 18.28
N LEU A 123 22.45 -12.17 17.82
CA LEU A 123 21.80 -11.72 16.60
C LEU A 123 22.82 -11.18 15.60
N THR A 124 22.63 -11.49 14.32
CA THR A 124 23.40 -10.88 13.24
C THR A 124 22.96 -9.43 13.02
N GLN A 125 23.82 -8.62 12.37
CA GLN A 125 23.48 -7.22 12.04
C GLN A 125 22.19 -7.11 11.21
N GLN A 126 21.95 -8.07 10.31
CA GLN A 126 20.73 -8.11 9.52
C GLN A 126 19.50 -8.44 10.37
N GLN A 127 19.61 -9.36 11.34
CA GLN A 127 18.53 -9.66 12.28
C GLN A 127 18.21 -8.47 13.19
N ILE A 128 19.23 -7.71 13.61
CA ILE A 128 19.05 -6.49 14.37
C ILE A 128 18.31 -5.44 13.53
N ALA A 129 18.70 -5.26 12.27
CA ALA A 129 18.00 -4.36 11.36
C ALA A 129 16.52 -4.77 11.16
N ASP A 130 16.25 -6.06 10.95
CA ASP A 130 14.88 -6.59 10.83
C ASP A 130 14.06 -6.31 12.11
N ALA A 131 14.65 -6.50 13.29
CA ALA A 131 13.99 -6.20 14.57
C ALA A 131 13.68 -4.71 14.72
N VAL A 132 14.60 -3.82 14.34
CA VAL A 132 14.36 -2.36 14.33
C VAL A 132 13.19 -2.00 13.44
N GLN A 133 13.09 -2.59 12.25
CA GLN A 133 11.95 -2.33 11.34
C GLN A 133 10.63 -2.79 11.94
N TYR A 134 10.61 -3.92 12.65
CA TYR A 134 9.42 -4.32 13.38
C TYR A 134 9.06 -3.34 14.50
N ILE A 135 10.02 -2.86 15.29
CA ILE A 135 9.79 -1.86 16.35
C ILE A 135 9.17 -0.57 15.76
N ARG A 136 9.61 -0.14 14.57
CA ARG A 136 8.99 0.99 13.85
C ARG A 136 7.53 0.74 13.50
N SER A 137 7.21 -0.49 13.10
CA SER A 137 5.83 -0.88 12.78
C SER A 137 4.90 -0.83 14.01
N LEU A 138 5.42 -1.16 15.21
CA LEU A 138 4.67 -1.10 16.48
C LEU A 138 4.27 0.33 16.85
N GLY A 139 5.19 1.29 16.69
CA GLY A 139 4.88 2.70 16.92
C GLY A 139 3.73 3.18 16.03
N ASN A 140 3.66 2.72 14.77
CA ASN A 140 2.60 3.09 13.84
C ASN A 140 1.25 2.40 14.11
N THR A 141 1.23 1.25 14.77
CA THR A 141 -0.01 0.49 15.04
C THR A 141 -0.76 0.98 16.28
N GLY A 142 -0.09 1.68 17.21
CA GLY A 142 -0.75 2.37 18.33
C GLY A 142 -1.74 3.48 17.92
N ALA A 143 -1.74 3.88 16.64
CA ALA A 143 -2.71 4.82 16.06
C ALA A 143 -3.87 4.13 15.29
N ALA A 144 -3.80 2.81 15.06
CA ALA A 144 -4.74 2.09 14.20
C ALA A 144 -5.64 1.09 14.96
N HIS A 145 -5.42 0.89 16.27
CA HIS A 145 -6.21 0.01 17.13
C HIS A 145 -6.72 0.71 18.40
N ARG A 146 -7.32 1.90 18.24
CA ARG A 146 -8.30 2.44 19.20
C ARG A 146 -9.62 2.69 18.51
#